data_AF-A0AAV4BUC3-F1
#
_entry.id   AF-A0AAV4BUC3-F1
#
_cell.length_a   1.000
_cell.length_b   1.000
_cell.length_c   1.000
_cell.angle_alpha   90.00
_cell.angle_beta   90.00
_cell.angle_gamma   90.00
#
_symmetry.space_group_name_H-M   'P 1'
#
loop_
_entity.id
_entity.type
_entity.pdbx_description
1 polymer ?
#
loop_
_entity_poly.entity_id
_entity_poly.type
_entity_poly.pdbx_seq_one_letter_code
_entity_poly.pdbx_strand_id
1 'polypeptide(L)'
;MVPNFRLDGDMVPNFRLDGDLVPRSRLDGDMVPNFRLDRDMVPNFRLDGDLVPSFRLDGDLVPNFRLDRDMVPNFRLDRDLVPSFRLDGDLMPRSRLDGDLVPISRFISDFARDFGGFIYLSHETLFFFR
;
A
#
# COMPACT_ATOMS: atom_id res chain seq x y z
N MET A 1 11.54 -0.02 17.91
CA MET A 1 12.35 -1.06 17.19
C MET A 1 12.21 -0.83 15.68
N VAL A 2 13.21 -1.17 14.86
CA VAL A 2 13.15 -0.98 13.39
C VAL A 2 13.31 -2.33 12.68
N PRO A 3 12.20 -3.04 12.40
CA PRO A 3 12.23 -4.24 11.58
C PRO A 3 12.65 -3.92 10.14
N ASN A 4 13.47 -4.78 9.53
CA ASN A 4 13.88 -4.64 8.14
C ASN A 4 13.78 -5.98 7.42
N PHE A 5 12.98 -6.02 6.35
CA PHE A 5 12.72 -7.21 5.55
C PHE A 5 13.26 -7.01 4.14
N ARG A 6 14.00 -8.00 3.64
CA ARG A 6 14.47 -8.06 2.26
C ARG A 6 14.24 -9.46 1.74
N LEU A 7 13.42 -9.58 0.70
CA LEU A 7 13.11 -10.84 0.06
C LEU A 7 13.28 -10.68 -1.45
N ASP A 8 13.70 -11.75 -2.09
CA ASP A 8 13.97 -11.83 -3.53
C ASP A 8 13.57 -13.22 -4.04
N GLY A 9 12.92 -13.28 -5.20
CA GLY A 9 12.46 -14.51 -5.87
C GLY A 9 11.00 -14.88 -5.59
N ASP A 10 10.64 -16.12 -5.91
CA ASP A 10 9.23 -16.51 -6.02
C ASP A 10 8.66 -17.00 -4.68
N MET A 11 7.78 -16.21 -4.06
CA MET A 11 7.27 -16.54 -2.72
C MET A 11 5.97 -15.84 -2.31
N VAL A 12 5.38 -16.32 -1.22
CA VAL A 12 4.15 -15.79 -0.62
C VAL A 12 4.40 -15.43 0.85
N PRO A 13 5.07 -14.30 1.13
CA PRO A 13 5.44 -13.94 2.50
C PRO A 13 4.28 -13.28 3.25
N ASN A 14 4.25 -13.47 4.57
CA ASN A 14 3.26 -12.85 5.45
C ASN A 14 3.96 -12.03 6.52
N PHE A 15 3.59 -10.76 6.64
CA PHE A 15 4.12 -9.82 7.62
C PHE A 15 2.99 -9.34 8.53
N ARG A 16 3.22 -9.46 9.85
CA ARG A 16 2.35 -8.88 10.88
C ARG A 16 3.22 -8.07 11.81
N LEU A 17 2.93 -6.79 11.92
CA LEU A 17 3.64 -5.86 12.76
C LEU A 17 2.62 -5.07 13.56
N ASP A 18 2.95 -4.82 14.81
CA ASP A 18 2.08 -4.17 15.78
C ASP A 18 2.92 -3.31 16.74
N GLY A 19 2.39 -2.14 17.13
CA GLY A 19 3.01 -1.16 18.04
C GLY A 19 3.93 -0.14 17.35
N ASP A 20 4.64 0.63 18.17
CA ASP A 20 5.37 1.84 17.74
C ASP A 20 6.65 1.50 16.95
N LEU A 21 6.50 1.32 15.64
CA LEU A 21 7.53 0.80 14.74
C LEU A 21 7.74 1.66 13.50
N VAL A 22 8.95 1.56 12.94
CA VAL A 22 9.31 2.19 11.65
C VAL A 22 9.84 1.11 10.71
N PRO A 23 9.02 0.14 10.29
CA PRO A 23 9.51 -1.00 9.54
C PRO A 23 9.89 -0.62 8.11
N ARG A 24 10.84 -1.36 7.54
CA ARG A 24 11.25 -1.24 6.14
C ARG A 24 11.13 -2.59 5.46
N SER A 25 10.54 -2.61 4.27
CA SER A 25 10.41 -3.83 3.46
C SER A 25 10.86 -3.56 2.04
N ARG A 26 11.69 -4.45 1.49
CA ARG A 26 12.05 -4.51 0.07
C ARG A 26 11.74 -5.90 -0.47
N LEU A 27 10.88 -5.99 -1.47
CA LEU A 27 10.54 -7.24 -2.16
C LEU A 27 10.83 -7.07 -3.66
N ASP A 28 11.43 -8.09 -4.28
CA ASP A 28 11.77 -8.14 -5.71
C ASP A 28 11.49 -9.54 -6.28
N GLY A 29 10.88 -9.64 -7.45
CA GLY A 29 10.52 -10.92 -8.12
C GLY A 29 9.01 -11.19 -8.14
N ASP A 30 8.63 -12.47 -8.26
CA ASP A 30 7.22 -12.86 -8.44
C ASP A 30 6.60 -13.26 -7.09
N MET A 31 5.89 -12.33 -6.43
CA MET A 31 5.39 -12.56 -5.07
C MET A 31 3.93 -12.14 -4.83
N VAL A 32 3.35 -12.80 -3.82
CA VAL A 32 2.02 -12.46 -3.29
C VAL A 32 2.13 -12.14 -1.79
N PRO A 33 2.72 -10.99 -1.42
CA PRO A 33 2.94 -10.66 -0.02
C PRO A 33 1.67 -10.17 0.68
N ASN A 34 1.46 -10.58 1.93
CA ASN A 34 0.41 -10.01 2.78
C ASN A 34 1.01 -9.24 3.94
N PHE A 35 0.56 -8.00 4.11
CA PHE A 35 0.96 -7.11 5.19
C PHE A 35 -0.22 -6.78 6.09
N ARG A 36 -0.04 -6.91 7.39
CA ARG A 36 -0.92 -6.36 8.43
C ARG A 36 -0.11 -5.46 9.35
N LEU A 37 -0.52 -4.21 9.45
CA LEU A 37 0.10 -3.16 10.23
C LEU A 37 -0.98 -2.51 11.09
N ASP A 38 -0.77 -2.52 12.39
CA ASP A 38 -1.72 -1.98 13.36
C ASP A 38 -1.00 -0.96 14.30
N ARG A 39 -1.73 0.04 14.81
CA ARG A 39 -1.25 1.10 15.74
C ARG A 39 -0.28 2.11 15.09
N ASP A 40 0.51 2.81 15.90
CA ASP A 40 1.30 3.97 15.47
C ASP A 40 2.55 3.54 14.69
N MET A 41 2.57 3.70 13.37
CA MET A 41 3.75 3.32 12.56
C MET A 41 4.04 4.22 11.38
N VAL A 42 5.31 4.18 10.95
CA VAL A 42 5.79 4.84 9.74
C VAL A 42 6.47 3.83 8.82
N PRO A 43 5.72 2.93 8.16
CA PRO A 43 6.31 1.88 7.35
C PRO A 43 6.81 2.42 6.00
N ASN A 44 7.88 1.81 5.47
CA ASN A 44 8.40 2.11 4.14
C ASN A 44 8.49 0.81 3.31
N PHE A 45 7.77 0.79 2.20
CA PHE A 45 7.68 -0.33 1.28
C PHE A 45 8.32 0.02 -0.06
N ARG A 46 9.19 -0.87 -0.53
CA ARG A 46 9.70 -0.87 -1.90
C ARG A 46 9.42 -2.21 -2.52
N LEU A 47 8.54 -2.22 -3.48
CA LEU A 47 8.06 -3.41 -4.16
C LEU A 47 8.41 -3.26 -5.64
N ASP A 48 9.02 -4.28 -6.22
CA ASP A 48 9.45 -4.32 -7.61
C ASP A 48 9.22 -5.73 -8.20
N GLY A 49 8.77 -5.84 -9.45
CA GLY A 49 8.45 -7.13 -10.10
C GLY A 49 6.95 -7.44 -10.20
N ASP A 50 6.63 -8.70 -10.55
CA ASP A 50 5.26 -9.14 -10.81
C ASP A 50 4.55 -9.49 -9.50
N LEU A 51 3.95 -8.48 -8.87
CA LEU A 51 3.47 -8.59 -7.49
C LEU A 51 1.96 -8.43 -7.33
N VAL A 52 1.38 -9.20 -6.42
CA VAL A 52 -0.01 -9.04 -5.97
C VAL A 52 -0.04 -8.81 -4.45
N PRO A 53 0.39 -7.63 -3.96
CA PRO A 53 0.48 -7.38 -2.54
C PRO A 53 -0.89 -7.05 -1.94
N SER A 54 -1.17 -7.57 -0.74
CA SER A 54 -2.33 -7.16 0.06
C SER A 54 -1.89 -6.45 1.33
N PHE A 55 -2.46 -5.27 1.57
CA PHE A 55 -2.21 -4.45 2.74
C PHE A 55 -3.48 -4.28 3.57
N ARG A 56 -3.36 -4.49 4.88
CA ARG A 56 -4.36 -4.09 5.88
C ARG A 56 -3.67 -3.16 6.87
N LEU A 57 -4.13 -1.92 6.91
CA LEU A 57 -3.57 -0.83 7.70
C LEU A 57 -4.66 -0.31 8.64
N ASP A 58 -4.46 -0.39 9.95
CA ASP A 58 -5.39 0.12 10.98
C ASP A 58 -4.65 0.96 12.03
N GLY A 59 -5.13 2.18 12.27
CA GLY A 59 -4.60 3.12 13.26
C GLY A 59 -3.70 4.21 12.65
N ASP A 60 -2.97 4.93 13.51
CA ASP A 60 -2.22 6.13 13.13
C ASP A 60 -0.96 5.79 12.31
N LEU A 61 -1.15 5.53 11.01
CA LEU A 61 -0.06 5.12 10.12
C LEU A 61 0.27 6.19 9.07
N VAL A 62 1.57 6.36 8.83
CA VAL A 62 2.10 7.22 7.76
C VAL A 62 2.92 6.35 6.79
N PRO A 63 2.28 5.51 5.97
CA PRO A 63 2.98 4.58 5.11
C PRO A 63 3.54 5.28 3.86
N ASN A 64 4.72 4.86 3.45
CA ASN A 64 5.33 5.26 2.17
C ASN A 64 5.50 4.05 1.28
N PHE A 65 4.91 4.11 0.08
CA PHE A 65 4.96 3.03 -0.90
C PHE A 65 5.72 3.46 -2.15
N ARG A 66 6.61 2.59 -2.62
CA ARG A 66 7.14 2.62 -3.98
C ARG A 66 6.79 1.29 -4.64
N LEU A 67 5.97 1.34 -5.67
CA LEU A 67 5.51 0.17 -6.42
C LEU A 67 5.94 0.37 -7.87
N ASP A 68 6.74 -0.55 -8.40
CA ASP A 68 7.30 -0.48 -9.74
C ASP A 68 6.94 -1.76 -10.54
N ARG A 69 6.75 -1.66 -11.86
CA ARG A 69 6.40 -2.77 -12.79
C ARG A 69 4.97 -3.30 -12.61
N ASP A 70 4.71 -4.56 -13.01
CA ASP A 70 3.37 -5.11 -13.14
C ASP A 70 2.82 -5.52 -11.76
N MET A 71 1.93 -4.71 -11.17
CA MET A 71 1.33 -5.03 -9.87
C MET A 71 -0.16 -4.82 -9.78
N VAL A 72 -0.77 -5.63 -8.92
CA VAL A 72 -2.19 -5.54 -8.56
C VAL A 72 -2.32 -5.39 -7.05
N PRO A 73 -1.99 -4.22 -6.47
CA PRO A 73 -2.01 -4.04 -5.03
C PRO A 73 -3.45 -3.86 -4.52
N ASN A 74 -3.73 -4.45 -3.37
CA ASN A 74 -5.03 -4.34 -2.71
C ASN A 74 -4.88 -3.76 -1.30
N PHE A 75 -5.50 -2.60 -1.06
CA PHE A 75 -5.42 -1.87 0.19
C PHE A 75 -6.74 -1.91 0.96
N ARG A 76 -6.67 -2.21 2.25
CA ARG A 76 -7.72 -1.94 3.23
C ARG A 76 -7.15 -0.96 4.25
N LEU A 77 -7.75 0.21 4.30
CA LEU A 77 -7.24 1.38 5.00
C LEU A 77 -8.30 1.84 6.00
N ASP A 78 -8.01 1.70 7.29
CA ASP A 78 -8.91 2.04 8.38
C ASP A 78 -8.25 3.09 9.31
N ARG A 79 -8.98 4.18 9.63
CA ARG A 79 -8.64 5.25 10.62
C ARG A 79 -7.30 6.00 10.43
N ASP A 80 -7.34 7.33 10.36
CA ASP A 80 -6.16 8.23 10.55
C ASP A 80 -4.88 7.90 9.74
N LEU A 81 -5.05 7.52 8.46
CA LEU A 81 -3.94 7.19 7.57
C LEU A 81 -3.52 8.37 6.70
N VAL A 82 -2.20 8.58 6.59
CA VAL A 82 -1.61 9.56 5.66
C VAL A 82 -0.63 8.84 4.72
N PRO A 83 -1.13 8.13 3.69
CA PRO A 83 -0.28 7.36 2.81
C PRO A 83 0.36 8.25 1.73
N SER A 84 1.58 7.91 1.35
CA SER A 84 2.26 8.48 0.18
C SER A 84 2.66 7.37 -0.78
N PHE A 85 2.46 7.59 -2.07
CA PHE A 85 2.76 6.64 -3.12
C PHE A 85 3.74 7.24 -4.13
N ARG A 86 4.55 6.35 -4.72
CA ARG A 86 5.25 6.55 -5.98
C ARG A 86 5.06 5.30 -6.78
N LEU A 87 4.53 5.46 -7.97
CA LEU A 87 3.99 4.35 -8.74
C LEU A 87 4.53 4.46 -10.15
N ASP A 88 5.11 3.37 -10.65
CA ASP A 88 5.67 3.27 -12.00
C ASP A 88 5.34 1.90 -12.60
N GLY A 89 5.14 1.82 -13.91
CA GLY A 89 4.71 0.59 -14.61
C GLY A 89 3.19 0.38 -14.68
N ASP A 90 2.80 -0.83 -15.11
CA ASP A 90 1.39 -1.20 -15.32
C ASP A 90 0.76 -1.68 -14.00
N LEU A 91 0.19 -0.73 -13.26
CA LEU A 91 -0.39 -0.98 -11.93
C LEU A 91 -1.92 -0.92 -11.96
N MET A 92 -2.57 -1.91 -11.35
CA MET A 92 -4.04 -1.97 -11.19
C MET A 92 -4.46 -2.06 -9.72
N PRO A 93 -4.32 -0.96 -8.96
CA PRO A 93 -4.62 -0.92 -7.53
C PRO A 93 -6.12 -0.91 -7.24
N ARG A 94 -6.46 -1.49 -6.09
CA ARG A 94 -7.80 -1.44 -5.49
C ARG A 94 -7.70 -1.02 -4.04
N SER A 95 -8.62 -0.18 -3.60
CA SER A 95 -8.63 0.29 -2.21
C SER A 95 -10.03 0.27 -1.62
N ARG A 96 -10.14 -0.19 -0.38
CA ARG A 96 -11.31 0.00 0.48
C ARG A 96 -10.93 0.87 1.65
N LEU A 97 -11.75 1.88 1.92
CA LEU A 97 -11.48 2.93 2.89
C LEU A 97 -12.57 2.91 3.98
N ASP A 98 -12.21 2.87 5.25
CA ASP A 98 -13.15 2.97 6.38
C ASP A 98 -12.65 4.00 7.42
N GLY A 99 -13.56 4.80 7.98
CA GLY A 99 -13.28 5.83 8.99
C GLY A 99 -12.82 7.21 8.46
N ASP A 100 -12.44 8.09 9.40
CA ASP A 100 -12.00 9.46 9.11
C ASP A 100 -10.57 9.46 8.57
N LEU A 101 -10.44 9.43 7.25
CA LEU A 101 -9.17 9.51 6.54
C LEU A 101 -8.92 10.96 6.11
N VAL A 102 -8.01 11.67 6.77
CA VAL A 102 -7.76 13.10 6.58
C VAL A 102 -6.63 13.36 5.58
N PRO A 103 -6.89 13.80 4.33
CA PRO A 103 -8.12 13.75 3.57
C PRO A 103 -8.04 12.70 2.44
N ILE A 104 -9.10 11.93 2.24
CA ILE A 104 -9.33 11.05 1.08
C ILE A 104 -8.94 11.74 -0.24
N SER A 105 -9.12 13.06 -0.34
CA SER A 105 -8.72 13.86 -1.51
C SER A 105 -7.22 13.81 -1.81
N ARG A 106 -6.33 13.73 -0.81
CA ARG A 106 -4.88 13.67 -1.03
C ARG A 106 -4.48 12.29 -1.53
N PHE A 107 -5.03 11.24 -0.92
CA PHE A 107 -4.86 9.87 -1.43
C PHE A 107 -5.34 9.78 -2.88
N ILE A 108 -6.56 10.22 -3.17
CA ILE A 108 -7.14 10.23 -4.52
C ILE A 108 -6.32 11.11 -5.49
N SER A 109 -5.79 12.24 -5.03
CA SER A 109 -5.04 13.18 -5.87
C SER A 109 -3.64 12.69 -6.21
N ASP A 110 -2.89 12.19 -5.21
CA ASP A 110 -1.56 11.58 -5.43
C ASP A 110 -1.72 10.37 -6.35
N PHE A 111 -2.76 9.58 -6.10
CA PHE A 111 -3.10 8.42 -6.89
C PHE A 111 -3.53 8.75 -8.34
N ALA A 112 -4.39 9.74 -8.56
CA ALA A 112 -4.78 10.21 -9.89
C ALA A 112 -3.60 10.80 -10.68
N ARG A 113 -2.74 11.55 -9.97
CA ARG A 113 -1.57 12.22 -10.53
C ARG A 113 -0.56 11.23 -11.09
N ASP A 114 -0.28 10.16 -10.35
CA ASP A 114 0.79 9.24 -10.71
C ASP A 114 0.40 8.31 -11.87
N PHE A 115 -0.89 8.08 -12.11
CA PHE A 115 -1.35 7.14 -13.15
C PHE A 115 -2.12 7.70 -14.33
N GLY A 116 -2.63 8.93 -14.26
CA GLY A 116 -3.39 9.52 -15.36
C GLY A 116 -4.57 8.64 -15.79
N GLY A 117 -5.60 8.56 -14.94
CA GLY A 117 -6.81 7.79 -15.21
C GLY A 117 -8.02 8.28 -14.42
N PHE A 118 -9.16 7.65 -14.63
CA PHE A 118 -10.40 8.00 -13.95
C PHE A 118 -10.53 7.23 -12.64
N ILE A 119 -10.89 7.94 -11.59
CA ILE A 119 -11.17 7.36 -10.29
C ILE A 119 -12.68 7.28 -10.10
N TYR A 120 -13.17 6.09 -9.77
CA TYR A 120 -14.57 5.85 -9.45
C TYR A 120 -14.70 5.42 -8.00
N LEU A 121 -15.54 6.13 -7.23
CA LEU A 121 -15.87 5.79 -5.85
C LEU A 121 -17.26 5.16 -5.81
N SER A 122 -17.36 3.94 -5.27
CA SER A 122 -18.64 3.26 -5.01
C SER A 122 -18.60 2.57 -3.66
N HIS A 123 -19.56 2.88 -2.79
CA HIS A 123 -19.71 2.25 -1.47
C HIS A 123 -18.36 2.01 -0.76
N GLU A 124 -17.59 3.07 -0.51
CA GLU A 124 -16.27 3.04 0.17
C GLU A 124 -15.12 2.37 -0.59
N THR A 125 -15.36 1.93 -1.82
CA THR A 125 -14.36 1.29 -2.67
C THR A 125 -13.90 2.25 -3.76
N LEU A 126 -12.58 2.46 -3.83
CA LEU A 126 -11.93 3.22 -4.88
C LEU A 126 -11.51 2.26 -6.00
N PHE A 127 -12.03 2.51 -7.20
CA PHE A 127 -11.63 1.83 -8.42
C PHE A 127 -10.83 2.79 -9.29
N PHE A 128 -9.74 2.27 -9.85
CA PHE A 128 -8.93 2.98 -10.83
C PHE A 128 -9.04 2.31 -12.20
N PHE A 129 -9.23 3.14 -13.23
CA PHE A 129 -9.27 2.71 -14.62
C PHE A 129 -8.34 3.60 -15.45
N ARG A 130 -7.51 2.96 -16.26
CA ARG A 130 -6.72 3.60 -17.31
C ARG A 130 -7.51 3.65 -18.61
#